data_AF-A0A1W6MZN8-F1
#
_entry.id   AF-A0A1W6MZN8-F1
#
_cell.length_a   1.000
_cell.length_b   1.000
_cell.length_c   1.000
_cell.angle_alpha   90.00
_cell.angle_beta   90.00
_cell.angle_gamma   90.00
#
_symmetry.space_group_name_H-M   'P 1'
#
loop_
_entity.id
_entity.type
_entity.pdbx_description
1 polymer ?
#
loop_
_entity_poly.entity_id
_entity_poly.type
_entity_poly.pdbx_seq_one_letter_code
_entity_poly.pdbx_strand_id
1 'polypeptide(L)'
;MTATTRSPATSPRGISLGLTYGFLAAGGLALTALAFGPTAAVDPRALLKPMLAMFALTVVVWLVLPMMRNWAVLTRRASARYYQDFRSEPPPEWIERPARTYDNLMQAPILLYVISILMIVTAWADSVQVTLAWIFVALRAVHAAIYIGSNHLLARFASFALSSLALWEIWLRYALHAL
;
A
#
# COMPACT_ATOMS: atom_id res chain seq x y z
N MET A 1 -18.26 -52.87 1.19
CA MET A 1 -16.88 -52.32 1.31
C MET A 1 -16.52 -51.68 -0.01
N THR A 2 -16.71 -50.38 -0.15
CA THR A 2 -16.29 -49.63 -1.36
C THR A 2 -15.57 -48.38 -0.88
N ALA A 3 -14.25 -48.48 -0.83
CA ALA A 3 -13.37 -47.36 -0.53
C ALA A 3 -13.35 -46.41 -1.73
N THR A 4 -13.93 -45.22 -1.57
CA THR A 4 -13.79 -44.13 -2.53
C THR A 4 -12.44 -43.45 -2.31
N THR A 5 -11.50 -43.73 -3.20
CA THR A 5 -10.21 -43.04 -3.28
C THR A 5 -10.45 -41.60 -3.77
N ARG A 6 -10.38 -40.62 -2.86
CA ARG A 6 -10.35 -39.20 -3.24
C ARG A 6 -8.98 -38.88 -3.84
N SER A 7 -8.94 -38.58 -5.14
CA SER A 7 -7.82 -37.89 -5.78
C SER A 7 -7.54 -36.56 -5.04
N PRO A 8 -6.27 -36.17 -4.81
CA PRO A 8 -5.96 -34.91 -4.15
C PRO A 8 -6.32 -33.76 -5.09
N ALA A 9 -7.50 -33.17 -4.88
CA ALA A 9 -7.88 -31.93 -5.54
C ALA A 9 -6.88 -30.84 -5.10
N THR A 10 -6.02 -30.40 -6.02
CA THR A 10 -5.24 -29.18 -5.84
C THR A 10 -6.23 -28.03 -5.68
N SER A 11 -6.46 -27.59 -4.44
CA SER A 11 -7.45 -26.55 -4.19
C SER A 11 -7.04 -25.28 -4.96
N PRO A 12 -7.98 -24.51 -5.54
CA PRO A 12 -7.70 -23.24 -6.22
C PRO A 12 -6.89 -22.23 -5.36
N ARG A 13 -6.89 -22.43 -4.03
CA ARG A 13 -6.09 -21.65 -3.08
C ARG A 13 -4.59 -21.91 -3.20
N GLY A 14 -4.15 -23.12 -3.52
CA GLY A 14 -2.71 -23.46 -3.62
C GLY A 14 -2.00 -22.75 -4.77
N ILE A 15 -2.66 -22.66 -5.94
CA ILE A 15 -2.11 -21.99 -7.13
C ILE A 15 -2.02 -20.47 -6.90
N SER A 16 -3.05 -19.86 -6.29
CA SER A 16 -3.06 -18.42 -5.98
C SER A 16 -2.02 -18.02 -4.93
N LEU A 17 -1.75 -18.89 -3.94
CA LEU A 17 -0.65 -18.72 -2.99
C LEU A 17 0.71 -18.77 -3.70
N GLY A 18 0.97 -19.82 -4.50
CA GLY A 18 2.23 -19.97 -5.23
C GLY A 18 2.54 -18.78 -6.15
N LEU A 19 1.55 -18.31 -6.90
CA LEU A 19 1.70 -17.12 -7.76
C LEU A 19 1.98 -15.85 -6.95
N THR A 20 1.31 -15.67 -5.80
CA THR A 20 1.53 -14.50 -4.96
C THR A 20 2.94 -14.50 -4.36
N TYR A 21 3.39 -15.63 -3.82
CA TYR A 21 4.73 -15.74 -3.26
C TYR A 21 5.81 -15.64 -4.34
N GLY A 22 5.58 -16.20 -5.53
CA GLY A 22 6.47 -16.02 -6.68
C GLY A 22 6.60 -14.56 -7.09
N PHE A 23 5.48 -13.84 -7.18
CA PHE A 23 5.46 -12.41 -7.48
C PHE A 23 6.16 -11.58 -6.39
N LEU A 24 5.91 -11.88 -5.12
CA LEU A 24 6.57 -11.24 -3.99
C LEU A 24 8.08 -11.46 -4.01
N ALA A 25 8.53 -12.70 -4.24
CA ALA A 25 9.94 -13.02 -4.30
C ALA A 25 10.62 -12.30 -5.48
N ALA A 26 10.05 -12.40 -6.68
CA ALA A 26 10.59 -11.75 -7.87
C ALA A 26 10.58 -10.22 -7.74
N GLY A 27 9.47 -9.63 -7.28
CA GLY A 27 9.35 -8.20 -7.04
C GLY A 27 10.30 -7.70 -5.95
N GLY A 28 10.45 -8.47 -4.87
CA GLY A 28 11.39 -8.16 -3.80
C GLY A 28 12.84 -8.18 -4.28
N LEU A 29 13.24 -9.25 -4.97
CA LEU A 29 14.56 -9.36 -5.61
C LEU A 29 14.82 -8.20 -6.58
N ALA A 30 13.84 -7.83 -7.40
CA ALA A 30 13.98 -6.72 -8.34
C ALA A 30 14.14 -5.37 -7.61
N LEU A 31 13.38 -5.13 -6.54
CA LEU A 31 13.49 -3.91 -5.74
C LEU A 31 14.83 -3.81 -5.02
N THR A 32 15.30 -4.90 -4.42
CA THR A 32 16.60 -4.94 -3.77
C THR A 32 17.72 -4.79 -4.81
N ALA A 33 17.65 -5.46 -5.96
CA ALA A 33 18.62 -5.27 -7.04
C ALA A 33 18.66 -3.82 -7.54
N LEU A 34 17.50 -3.17 -7.67
CA LEU A 34 17.40 -1.75 -8.00
C LEU A 34 18.03 -0.86 -6.92
N ALA A 35 17.80 -1.17 -5.63
CA ALA A 35 18.32 -0.41 -4.49
C ALA A 35 19.85 -0.37 -4.44
N PHE A 36 20.52 -1.43 -4.90
CA PHE A 36 21.98 -1.54 -5.02
C PHE A 36 22.52 -1.24 -6.43
N GLY A 37 21.67 -0.74 -7.33
CA GLY A 37 22.06 -0.40 -8.70
C GLY A 37 22.95 0.86 -8.76
N PRO A 38 23.54 1.17 -9.94
CA PRO A 38 24.28 2.39 -10.16
C PRO A 38 23.42 3.63 -9.91
N THR A 39 23.99 4.64 -9.25
CA THR A 39 23.24 5.84 -8.84
C THR A 39 23.97 7.11 -9.21
N ALA A 40 23.20 8.16 -9.44
CA ALA A 40 23.72 9.51 -9.61
C ALA A 40 23.14 10.40 -8.51
N ALA A 41 23.95 11.29 -7.95
CA ALA A 41 23.45 12.34 -7.08
C ALA A 41 22.44 13.20 -7.86
N VAL A 42 21.33 13.55 -7.22
CA VAL A 42 20.27 14.38 -7.80
C VAL A 42 19.89 15.49 -6.84
N ASP A 43 19.24 16.54 -7.35
CA ASP A 43 18.61 17.55 -6.50
C ASP A 43 17.53 16.89 -5.62
N PRO A 44 17.66 16.92 -4.27
CA PRO A 44 16.69 16.34 -3.36
C PRO A 44 15.26 16.86 -3.54
N ARG A 45 15.08 18.06 -4.12
CA ARG A 45 13.76 18.60 -4.44
C ARG A 45 12.97 17.72 -5.42
N ALA A 46 13.62 16.80 -6.14
CA ALA A 46 12.95 15.78 -6.94
C ALA A 46 11.97 14.92 -6.12
N LEU A 47 12.17 14.78 -4.80
CA LEU A 47 11.30 14.04 -3.88
C LEU A 47 9.96 14.75 -3.59
N LEU A 48 9.84 16.05 -3.89
CA LEU A 48 8.58 16.77 -3.71
C LEU A 48 7.45 16.18 -4.56
N LYS A 49 7.76 15.70 -5.77
CA LYS A 49 6.75 15.12 -6.67
C LYS A 49 6.13 13.83 -6.10
N PRO A 50 6.89 12.80 -5.68
CA PRO A 50 6.31 11.63 -5.03
C PRO A 50 5.63 11.97 -3.70
N MET A 51 6.13 12.95 -2.92
CA MET A 51 5.41 13.43 -1.73
C MET A 51 4.02 13.97 -2.09
N LEU A 52 3.93 14.87 -3.08
CA LEU A 52 2.64 15.43 -3.51
C LEU A 52 1.72 14.36 -4.10
N ALA A 53 2.25 13.38 -4.83
CA ALA A 53 1.47 12.27 -5.36
C ALA A 53 0.90 11.38 -4.24
N MET A 54 1.70 11.10 -3.21
CA MET A 54 1.26 10.36 -2.02
C MET A 54 0.19 11.13 -1.24
N PHE A 55 0.34 12.45 -1.15
CA PHE A 55 -0.64 13.32 -0.50
C PHE A 55 -1.95 13.34 -1.28
N ALA A 56 -1.89 13.49 -2.61
CA ALA A 56 -3.06 13.43 -3.47
C ALA A 56 -3.81 12.10 -3.32
N LEU A 57 -3.11 10.96 -3.30
CA LEU A 57 -3.73 9.65 -3.05
C LEU A 57 -4.44 9.62 -1.69
N THR A 58 -3.80 10.15 -0.65
CA THR A 58 -4.37 10.22 0.70
C THR A 58 -5.64 11.08 0.73
N VAL A 59 -5.62 12.24 0.08
CA VAL A 59 -6.79 13.13 -0.06
C VAL A 59 -7.92 12.45 -0.83
N VAL A 60 -7.62 11.75 -1.93
CA VAL A 60 -8.63 11.02 -2.69
C VAL A 60 -9.34 10.00 -1.79
N VAL A 61 -8.61 9.16 -1.05
CA VAL A 61 -9.22 8.17 -0.16
C VAL A 61 -9.94 8.84 1.02
N TRP A 62 -9.40 9.93 1.54
CA TRP A 62 -10.02 10.74 2.59
C TRP A 62 -11.38 11.31 2.17
N LEU A 63 -11.54 11.71 0.90
CA LEU A 63 -12.81 12.19 0.36
C LEU A 63 -13.77 11.05 0.04
N VAL A 64 -13.28 9.92 -0.46
CA VAL A 64 -14.10 8.74 -0.75
C VAL A 64 -14.78 8.19 0.51
N LEU A 65 -14.09 8.22 1.66
CA LEU A 65 -14.61 7.73 2.94
C LEU A 65 -15.95 8.38 3.36
N PRO A 66 -16.04 9.71 3.60
CA PRO A 66 -17.28 10.36 4.00
C PRO A 66 -18.32 10.30 2.89
N MET A 67 -17.92 10.34 1.61
CA MET A 67 -18.85 10.17 0.48
C MET A 67 -19.57 8.83 0.55
N MET A 68 -18.84 7.72 0.77
CA MET A 68 -19.43 6.38 0.89
C MET A 68 -20.31 6.23 2.13
N ARG A 69 -19.86 6.73 3.29
CA ARG A 69 -20.66 6.68 4.54
C ARG A 69 -21.95 7.49 4.42
N ASN A 70 -21.87 8.72 3.91
CA ASN A 70 -23.05 9.58 3.73
C ASN A 70 -24.02 8.96 2.73
N TRP A 71 -23.52 8.45 1.61
CA TRP A 71 -24.35 7.75 0.63
C TRP A 71 -25.04 6.51 1.22
N ALA A 72 -24.35 5.74 2.07
CA ALA A 72 -24.93 4.58 2.73
C ALA A 72 -26.04 4.96 3.71
N VAL A 73 -25.89 6.05 4.47
CA VAL A 73 -26.93 6.58 5.35
C VAL A 73 -28.12 7.10 4.55
N LEU A 74 -27.88 7.92 3.52
CA LEU A 74 -28.92 8.50 2.67
C LEU A 74 -29.73 7.43 1.92
N THR A 75 -29.09 6.32 1.53
CA THR A 75 -29.76 5.19 0.86
C THR A 75 -30.27 4.12 1.83
N ARG A 76 -30.25 4.38 3.14
CA ARG A 76 -30.69 3.44 4.21
C ARG A 76 -29.96 2.09 4.20
N ARG A 77 -28.75 2.05 3.66
CA ARG A 77 -27.82 0.89 3.75
C ARG A 77 -26.99 0.88 5.02
N ALA A 78 -26.96 1.99 5.74
CA ALA A 78 -26.33 2.15 7.04
C ALA A 78 -27.19 3.03 7.94
N SER A 79 -27.20 2.75 9.25
CA SER A 79 -27.83 3.62 10.24
C SER A 79 -26.89 4.75 10.63
N ALA A 80 -27.39 5.99 10.73
CA ALA A 80 -26.60 7.10 11.27
C ALA A 80 -26.12 6.82 12.71
N ARG A 81 -26.91 6.06 13.49
CA ARG A 81 -26.57 5.66 14.86
C ARG A 81 -25.31 4.80 14.92
N TYR A 82 -25.09 3.94 13.92
CA TYR A 82 -23.87 3.14 13.83
C TYR A 82 -22.62 4.02 13.82
N TYR A 83 -22.63 5.14 13.10
CA TYR A 83 -21.48 6.05 13.04
C TYR A 83 -21.32 6.92 14.29
N GLN A 84 -22.31 6.95 15.18
CA GLN A 84 -22.22 7.64 16.46
C GLN A 84 -21.61 6.74 17.55
N ASP A 85 -22.02 5.47 17.59
CA ASP A 85 -21.66 4.55 18.68
C ASP A 85 -20.73 3.41 18.29
N PHE A 86 -20.62 3.08 17.00
CA PHE A 86 -19.93 1.90 16.44
C PHE A 86 -20.33 0.57 17.11
N ARG A 87 -21.54 0.51 17.69
CA ARG A 87 -22.09 -0.64 18.41
C ARG A 87 -23.37 -1.17 17.79
N SER A 88 -24.07 -0.31 17.04
CA SER A 88 -25.24 -0.69 16.27
C SER A 88 -24.88 -1.70 15.16
N GLU A 89 -25.89 -2.19 14.44
CA GLU A 89 -25.68 -3.11 13.31
C GLU A 89 -24.71 -2.50 12.28
N PRO A 90 -23.60 -3.21 11.95
CA PRO A 90 -22.60 -2.68 11.05
C PRO A 90 -23.10 -2.66 9.60
N PRO A 91 -22.69 -1.65 8.81
CA PRO A 91 -22.99 -1.61 7.40
C PRO A 91 -22.22 -2.72 6.66
N PRO A 92 -22.62 -3.03 5.42
CA PRO A 92 -21.83 -3.87 4.53
C PRO A 92 -20.35 -3.48 4.50
N GLU A 93 -19.45 -4.46 4.62
CA GLU A 93 -18.00 -4.24 4.77
C GLU A 93 -17.41 -3.30 3.72
N TRP A 94 -17.94 -3.32 2.48
CA TRP A 94 -17.44 -2.48 1.40
C TRP A 94 -17.59 -0.97 1.66
N ILE A 95 -18.51 -0.55 2.55
CA ILE A 95 -18.69 0.84 2.97
C ILE A 95 -17.58 1.27 3.94
N GLU A 96 -17.03 0.34 4.73
CA GLU A 96 -15.95 0.62 5.69
C GLU A 96 -14.54 0.44 5.10
N ARG A 97 -14.40 -0.20 3.92
CA ARG A 97 -13.09 -0.38 3.25
C ARG A 97 -12.33 0.94 3.03
N PRO A 98 -12.96 2.05 2.57
CA PRO A 98 -12.26 3.34 2.46
C PRO A 98 -11.70 3.85 3.79
N ALA A 99 -12.41 3.65 4.90
CA ALA A 99 -11.94 4.04 6.23
C ALA A 99 -10.70 3.26 6.64
N ARG A 100 -10.73 1.93 6.52
CA ARG A 100 -9.56 1.07 6.79
C ARG A 100 -8.38 1.38 5.87
N THR A 101 -8.67 1.74 4.61
CA THR A 101 -7.64 2.12 3.63
C THR A 101 -7.01 3.46 4.00
N TYR A 102 -7.81 4.44 4.41
CA TYR A 102 -7.33 5.73 4.89
C TYR A 102 -6.41 5.56 6.10
N ASP A 103 -6.83 4.80 7.10
CA ASP A 103 -6.01 4.53 8.29
C ASP A 103 -4.66 3.89 7.93
N ASN A 104 -4.63 3.00 6.93
CA ASN A 104 -3.40 2.41 6.43
C ASN A 104 -2.49 3.42 5.72
N LEU A 105 -3.06 4.35 4.95
CA LEU A 105 -2.32 5.43 4.27
C LEU A 105 -1.79 6.47 5.26
N MET A 106 -2.35 6.57 6.46
CA MET A 106 -1.85 7.45 7.52
C MET A 106 -0.70 6.84 8.34
N GLN A 107 -0.28 5.60 8.09
CA GLN A 107 0.81 4.96 8.84
C GLN A 107 2.14 5.02 8.08
N ALA A 108 2.39 4.08 7.16
CA ALA A 108 3.70 4.01 6.52
C ALA A 108 4.03 5.15 5.52
N PRO A 109 3.07 5.79 4.83
CA PRO A 109 3.37 6.98 4.01
C PRO A 109 3.95 8.16 4.80
N ILE A 110 3.69 8.26 6.11
CA ILE A 110 4.34 9.25 6.97
C ILE A 110 5.87 9.09 6.93
N LEU A 111 6.36 7.86 6.94
CA LEU A 111 7.78 7.58 6.89
C LEU A 111 8.42 7.98 5.55
N LEU A 112 7.65 7.98 4.44
CA LEU A 112 8.11 8.52 3.16
C LEU A 112 8.31 10.04 3.25
N TYR A 113 7.36 10.76 3.84
CA TYR A 113 7.49 12.21 4.02
C TYR A 113 8.69 12.55 4.90
N VAL A 114 8.87 11.83 6.01
CA VAL A 114 9.99 12.04 6.94
C VAL A 114 11.34 11.87 6.23
N ILE A 115 11.57 10.74 5.55
CA ILE A 115 12.86 10.51 4.88
C ILE A 115 13.09 11.47 3.71
N SER A 116 12.01 11.86 3.01
CA SER A 116 12.08 12.83 1.92
C SER A 116 12.46 14.22 2.42
N ILE A 117 11.86 14.68 3.52
CA ILE A 117 12.24 15.95 4.17
C ILE A 117 13.68 15.87 4.67
N LEU A 118 14.07 14.75 5.28
CA LEU A 118 15.43 14.57 5.78
C LEU A 118 16.47 14.69 4.66
N MET A 119 16.27 13.99 3.53
CA MET A 119 17.09 14.11 2.32
C MET A 119 17.15 15.54 1.75
N ILE A 120 16.04 16.27 1.80
CA ILE A 120 15.99 17.67 1.35
C ILE A 120 16.80 18.58 2.29
N VAL A 121 16.69 18.39 3.60
CA VAL A 121 17.38 19.20 4.61
C VAL A 121 18.87 18.91 4.65
N THR A 122 19.28 17.66 4.45
CA THR A 122 20.72 17.29 4.36
C THR A 122 21.32 17.53 2.98
N ALA A 123 20.54 18.08 2.04
CA ALA A 123 20.95 18.42 0.69
C ALA A 123 21.53 17.22 -0.08
N TRP A 124 21.07 16.00 0.22
CA TRP A 124 21.55 14.80 -0.43
C TRP A 124 20.42 13.81 -0.74
N ALA A 125 20.38 13.39 -2.00
CA ALA A 125 19.55 12.31 -2.52
C ALA A 125 20.18 11.80 -3.81
N ASP A 126 19.73 10.63 -4.27
CA ASP A 126 20.13 10.09 -5.56
C ASP A 126 18.94 9.58 -6.40
N SER A 127 19.26 9.22 -7.64
CA SER A 127 18.29 8.76 -8.64
C SER A 127 17.52 7.50 -8.23
N VAL A 128 18.15 6.58 -7.49
CA VAL A 128 17.50 5.33 -7.05
C VAL A 128 16.50 5.61 -5.92
N GLN A 129 16.82 6.49 -4.97
CA GLN A 129 15.89 6.87 -3.92
C GLN A 129 14.62 7.54 -4.48
N VAL A 130 14.78 8.41 -5.48
CA VAL A 130 13.64 9.03 -6.19
C VAL A 130 12.81 7.98 -6.93
N THR A 131 13.46 7.00 -7.56
CA THR A 131 12.78 5.91 -8.28
C THR A 131 11.98 5.03 -7.31
N LEU A 132 12.60 4.62 -6.19
CA LEU A 132 11.95 3.84 -5.14
C LEU A 132 10.77 4.61 -4.52
N ALA A 133 10.87 5.93 -4.35
CA ALA A 133 9.77 6.75 -3.87
C ALA A 133 8.56 6.71 -4.82
N TRP A 134 8.78 6.76 -6.14
CA TRP A 134 7.70 6.58 -7.10
C TRP A 134 7.11 5.18 -7.10
N ILE A 135 7.94 4.14 -6.98
CA ILE A 135 7.46 2.76 -6.88
C ILE A 135 6.62 2.58 -5.62
N PHE A 136 7.04 3.14 -4.49
CA PHE A 136 6.25 3.16 -3.26
C PHE A 136 4.86 3.77 -3.51
N VAL A 137 4.78 4.97 -4.08
CA VAL A 137 3.50 5.66 -4.33
C VAL A 137 2.61 4.85 -5.27
N ALA A 138 3.17 4.28 -6.34
CA ALA A 138 2.42 3.44 -7.28
C ALA A 138 1.86 2.18 -6.61
N LEU A 139 2.67 1.47 -5.81
CA LEU A 139 2.23 0.30 -5.06
C LEU A 139 1.18 0.65 -4.00
N ARG A 140 1.27 1.84 -3.39
CA ARG A 140 0.23 2.36 -2.48
C ARG A 140 -1.09 2.64 -3.19
N ALA A 141 -1.05 3.22 -4.38
CA ALA A 141 -2.24 3.43 -5.19
C ALA A 141 -2.91 2.10 -5.57
N VAL A 142 -2.11 1.11 -5.99
CA VAL A 142 -2.59 -0.26 -6.28
C VAL A 142 -3.19 -0.91 -5.04
N HIS A 143 -2.51 -0.83 -3.89
CA HIS A 143 -3.01 -1.37 -2.63
C HIS A 143 -4.36 -0.76 -2.25
N ALA A 144 -4.48 0.58 -2.31
CA ALA A 144 -5.71 1.29 -2.00
C ALA A 144 -6.85 0.91 -2.95
N ALA A 145 -6.58 0.82 -4.26
CA ALA A 145 -7.56 0.40 -5.26
C ALA A 145 -8.05 -1.03 -5.02
N ILE A 146 -7.15 -1.98 -4.72
CA ILE A 146 -7.51 -3.36 -4.39
C ILE A 146 -8.33 -3.39 -3.11
N TYR A 147 -7.92 -2.65 -2.07
CA TYR A 147 -8.60 -2.70 -0.78
C TYR A 147 -10.02 -2.12 -0.88
N ILE A 148 -10.20 -0.98 -1.54
CA ILE A 148 -11.54 -0.38 -1.71
C ILE A 148 -12.41 -1.23 -2.66
N GLY A 149 -11.87 -1.66 -3.80
CA GLY A 149 -12.61 -2.36 -4.84
C GLY A 149 -12.83 -3.85 -4.57
N SER A 150 -11.85 -4.68 -4.93
CA SER A 150 -12.00 -6.15 -4.96
C SER A 150 -11.79 -6.83 -3.61
N ASN A 151 -11.07 -6.19 -2.68
CA ASN A 151 -10.63 -6.72 -1.40
C ASN A 151 -9.93 -8.09 -1.51
N HIS A 152 -9.16 -8.30 -2.59
CA HIS A 152 -8.42 -9.55 -2.79
C HIS A 152 -7.23 -9.63 -1.82
N LEU A 153 -7.35 -10.48 -0.79
CA LEU A 153 -6.43 -10.59 0.35
C LEU A 153 -4.95 -10.71 -0.05
N LEU A 154 -4.62 -11.62 -0.94
CA LEU A 154 -3.24 -11.88 -1.33
C LEU A 154 -2.64 -10.74 -2.16
N ALA A 155 -3.45 -10.09 -2.99
CA ALA A 155 -2.99 -8.99 -3.84
C ALA A 155 -2.78 -7.71 -3.03
N ARG A 156 -3.65 -7.44 -2.05
CA ARG A 156 -3.44 -6.33 -1.10
C ARG A 156 -2.21 -6.58 -0.22
N PHE A 157 -1.97 -7.81 0.21
CA PHE A 157 -0.78 -8.15 0.98
C PHE A 157 0.49 -7.96 0.16
N ALA A 158 0.52 -8.44 -1.08
CA ALA A 158 1.68 -8.31 -1.96
C ALA A 158 2.05 -6.85 -2.26
N SER A 159 1.06 -6.03 -2.62
CA SER A 159 1.26 -4.59 -2.87
C SER A 159 1.73 -3.86 -1.60
N PHE A 160 1.17 -4.18 -0.43
CA PHE A 160 1.62 -3.62 0.85
C PHE A 160 3.06 -4.00 1.17
N ALA A 161 3.42 -5.29 1.07
CA ALA A 161 4.75 -5.78 1.39
C ALA A 161 5.82 -5.19 0.45
N LEU A 162 5.58 -5.18 -0.86
CA LEU A 162 6.52 -4.59 -1.82
C LEU A 162 6.66 -3.07 -1.62
N SER A 163 5.57 -2.36 -1.31
CA SER A 163 5.68 -0.93 -1.00
C SER A 163 6.51 -0.71 0.26
N SER A 164 6.33 -1.54 1.29
CA SER A 164 7.08 -1.42 2.54
C SER A 164 8.56 -1.69 2.32
N LEU A 165 8.90 -2.70 1.51
CA LEU A 165 10.28 -2.98 1.13
C LEU A 165 10.91 -1.79 0.39
N ALA A 166 10.23 -1.23 -0.62
CA ALA A 166 10.74 -0.05 -1.33
C ALA A 166 11.03 1.13 -0.38
N LEU A 167 10.15 1.36 0.60
CA LEU A 167 10.37 2.38 1.63
C LEU A 167 11.58 2.05 2.52
N TRP A 168 11.73 0.81 2.97
CA TRP A 168 12.88 0.39 3.79
C TRP A 168 14.20 0.53 3.04
N GLU A 169 14.24 0.23 1.75
CA GLU A 169 15.42 0.42 0.91
C GLU A 169 15.80 1.90 0.79
N ILE A 170 14.83 2.82 0.70
CA ILE A 170 15.11 4.28 0.73
C ILE A 170 15.80 4.66 2.04
N TRP A 171 15.29 4.17 3.17
CA TRP A 171 15.86 4.45 4.51
C TRP A 171 17.24 3.83 4.69
N LEU A 172 17.40 2.56 4.34
CA LEU A 172 18.67 1.85 4.42
C LEU A 172 19.73 2.59 3.60
N ARG A 173 19.38 2.97 2.37
CA ARG A 173 20.29 3.66 1.48
C ARG A 173 20.68 5.04 1.97
N TYR A 174 19.73 5.78 2.56
CA TYR A 174 20.03 7.04 3.22
C TYR A 174 20.98 6.85 4.41
N ALA A 175 20.72 5.85 5.25
CA ALA A 175 21.55 5.55 6.42
C ALA A 175 22.98 5.13 6.04
N LEU A 176 23.14 4.34 4.98
CA LEU A 176 24.46 3.93 4.46
C LEU A 176 25.28 5.08 3.89
N HIS A 177 24.64 6.18 3.50
CA HIS A 177 25.33 7.39 3.05
C HIS A 177 25.61 8.36 4.20
N ALA A 178 24.66 8.49 5.14
CA ALA A 178 24.71 9.48 6.21
C ALA A 178 25.60 9.08 7.41
N LEU A 179 25.92 7.79 7.55
CA LEU A 179 26.81 7.22 8.57
C LEU A 179 28.17 6.88 7.97
#